data_AF-A0A952N6X6-F1
#
_entry.id   AF-A0A952N6X6-F1
#
_cell.length_a   1.000
_cell.length_b   1.000
_cell.length_c   1.000
_cell.angle_alpha   90.00
_cell.angle_beta   90.00
_cell.angle_gamma   90.00
#
_symmetry.space_group_name_H-M   'P 1'
#
loop_
_entity.id
_entity.type
_entity.pdbx_description
1 polymer ?
#
loop_
_entity_poly.entity_id
_entity_poly.type
_entity_poly.pdbx_seq_one_letter_code
_entity_poly.pdbx_strand_id
1 'polypeptide(L)'
;MHFTKCNNVKCNHIFLIDPEEKPGELGFLCPECSYKTTTSHVVQCSSCHTVLNFVRASVHEEKVVFTIDKCSHCYGTIEDEWEIEPIYHSDSYI
;
A
#
# COMPACT_ATOMS: atom_id res chain seq x y z
N MET A 1 4.39 -23.26 7.51
CA MET A 1 4.34 -22.59 6.20
C MET A 1 2.91 -22.13 6.00
N HIS A 2 2.69 -20.82 5.83
CA HIS A 2 1.37 -20.26 5.54
C HIS A 2 1.35 -19.68 4.14
N PHE A 3 0.22 -19.86 3.46
CA PHE A 3 -0.05 -19.15 2.23
C PHE A 3 -0.75 -17.85 2.59
N THR A 4 -0.24 -16.74 2.06
CA THR A 4 -0.89 -15.45 2.19
C THR A 4 -1.14 -14.86 0.81
N LYS A 5 -2.15 -14.00 0.73
CA LYS A 5 -2.49 -13.27 -0.48
C LYS A 5 -1.82 -11.89 -0.41
N CYS A 6 -1.21 -11.48 -1.51
CA CYS A 6 -0.67 -10.14 -1.64
C CYS A 6 -1.77 -9.10 -1.42
N ASN A 7 -1.49 -8.13 -0.55
CA ASN A 7 -2.38 -7.04 -0.18
C ASN A 7 -2.55 -5.98 -1.28
N ASN A 8 -1.84 -6.12 -2.41
CA ASN A 8 -2.06 -5.31 -3.60
C ASN A 8 -3.23 -5.88 -4.44
N VAL A 9 -4.32 -5.11 -4.53
CA VAL A 9 -5.54 -5.48 -5.27
C VAL A 9 -5.30 -5.75 -6.76
N LYS A 10 -4.27 -5.15 -7.36
CA LYS A 10 -3.91 -5.39 -8.77
C LYS A 10 -3.07 -6.63 -8.97
N CYS A 11 -2.37 -7.10 -7.94
CA CYS A 11 -1.49 -8.25 -8.02
C CYS A 11 -2.24 -9.54 -7.66
N ASN A 12 -2.92 -9.57 -6.50
CA ASN A 12 -3.63 -10.74 -5.97
C ASN A 12 -2.80 -12.04 -5.91
N HIS A 13 -1.47 -11.98 -6.02
CA HIS A 13 -0.60 -13.15 -6.03
C HIS A 13 -0.61 -13.82 -4.65
N ILE A 14 -0.80 -15.14 -4.62
CA ILE A 14 -0.68 -15.95 -3.39
C ILE A 14 0.76 -16.45 -3.28
N PHE A 15 1.41 -16.23 -2.15
CA PHE A 15 2.80 -16.63 -1.93
C PHE A 15 2.98 -17.26 -0.55
N LEU A 16 4.10 -17.95 -0.39
CA LEU A 16 4.48 -18.59 0.86
C LEU A 16 5.13 -17.56 1.77
N ILE A 17 4.68 -17.53 3.01
CA ILE A 17 5.30 -16.78 4.10
C ILE A 17 5.69 -17.70 5.24
N ASP A 18 6.68 -17.25 5.99
CA ASP A 18 7.04 -17.89 7.23
C ASP A 18 5.92 -17.67 8.27
N PRO A 19 5.60 -18.69 9.08
CA PRO A 19 4.55 -18.56 10.11
C PRO A 19 4.85 -17.52 11.18
N GLU A 20 6.11 -17.11 11.32
CA GLU A 20 6.54 -16.07 12.25
C GLU A 20 6.50 -14.66 11.61
N GLU A 21 6.30 -14.58 10.30
CA GLU A 21 6.25 -13.32 9.57
C GLU A 21 4.95 -12.58 9.90
N LYS A 22 5.09 -11.37 10.43
CA LYS A 22 3.97 -10.50 10.78
C LYS A 22 3.68 -9.55 9.61
N PRO A 23 2.39 -9.25 9.35
CA PRO A 23 2.06 -8.22 8.38
C PRO A 23 2.64 -6.87 8.83
N GLY A 24 3.37 -6.19 7.95
CA GLY A 24 3.81 -4.82 8.17
C GLY A 24 2.66 -3.82 8.04
N GLU A 25 2.97 -2.52 8.04
CA GLU A 25 1.98 -1.44 7.88
C GLU A 25 1.18 -1.53 6.56
N LEU A 26 1.80 -2.10 5.52
CA LEU A 26 1.20 -2.34 4.22
C LEU A 26 0.63 -3.77 4.06
N GLY A 27 0.54 -4.53 5.15
CA GLY A 27 0.12 -5.94 5.14
C GLY A 27 1.17 -6.87 4.51
N PHE A 28 0.71 -8.02 4.01
CA PHE A 28 1.56 -8.98 3.32
C PHE A 28 1.71 -8.60 1.84
N LEU A 29 2.93 -8.30 1.40
CA LEU A 29 3.23 -7.99 0.01
C LEU A 29 4.07 -9.10 -0.60
N CYS A 30 3.73 -9.52 -1.82
CA CYS A 30 4.59 -10.43 -2.56
C CYS A 30 5.96 -9.75 -2.85
N PRO A 31 7.02 -10.52 -3.14
CA PRO A 31 8.35 -9.97 -3.38
C PRO A 31 8.39 -8.86 -4.44
N GLU A 32 7.57 -8.98 -5.49
CA GLU A 32 7.46 -7.94 -6.52
C GLU A 32 6.81 -6.64 -6.01
N CYS A 33 5.74 -6.75 -5.23
CA CYS A 33 5.07 -5.57 -4.66
C CYS A 33 5.91 -4.94 -3.54
N SER A 34 6.63 -5.76 -2.77
CA SER A 34 7.60 -5.30 -1.80
C SER A 34 8.74 -4.52 -2.47
N TYR A 35 9.24 -4.95 -3.63
CA TYR A 35 10.21 -4.14 -4.39
C TYR A 35 9.62 -2.82 -4.85
N LYS A 36 8.35 -2.80 -5.29
CA LYS A 36 7.68 -1.58 -5.77
C LYS A 36 7.51 -0.51 -4.70
N THR A 37 7.42 -0.85 -3.41
CA THR A 37 7.36 0.15 -2.33
C THR A 37 8.67 0.95 -2.23
N THR A 38 9.80 0.39 -2.69
CA THR A 38 11.10 1.08 -2.66
C THR A 38 11.27 2.07 -3.81
N THR A 39 10.55 1.86 -4.91
CA THR A 39 10.66 2.67 -6.15
C THR A 39 9.43 3.52 -6.45
N SER A 40 8.35 3.36 -5.70
CA SER A 40 7.04 3.93 -5.99
C SER A 40 6.37 4.39 -4.70
N HIS A 41 5.61 5.46 -4.78
CA HIS A 41 4.63 5.81 -3.76
C HIS A 41 3.56 4.72 -3.67
N VAL A 42 3.02 4.55 -2.48
CA VAL A 42 2.01 3.53 -2.20
C VAL A 42 0.69 4.20 -1.95
N VAL A 43 -0.38 3.74 -2.60
CA VAL A 43 -1.74 4.19 -2.29
C VAL A 43 -2.43 3.09 -1.50
N GLN A 44 -2.81 3.39 -0.26
CA GLN A 44 -3.41 2.47 0.70
C GLN A 44 -4.78 3.01 1.14
N CYS A 45 -5.71 2.12 1.49
CA CYS A 45 -6.94 2.49 2.18
C CYS A 45 -6.72 2.49 3.70
N SER A 46 -7.08 3.54 4.42
CA SER A 46 -6.97 3.60 5.88
C SER A 46 -7.95 2.64 6.58
N SER A 47 -9.11 2.40 5.99
CA SER A 47 -10.17 1.55 6.58
C SER A 47 -9.88 0.05 6.51
N CYS A 48 -9.33 -0.45 5.41
CA CYS A 48 -9.05 -1.87 5.22
C CYS A 48 -7.57 -2.19 5.02
N HIS A 49 -6.69 -1.20 5.17
CA HIS A 49 -5.24 -1.28 4.98
C HIS A 49 -4.80 -1.89 3.64
N THR A 50 -5.71 -1.94 2.66
CA THR A 50 -5.47 -2.60 1.38
C THR A 50 -4.68 -1.68 0.46
N VAL A 51 -3.67 -2.22 -0.23
CA VAL A 51 -2.88 -1.45 -1.21
C VAL A 51 -3.64 -1.43 -2.54
N LEU A 52 -4.04 -0.23 -2.94
CA LEU A 52 -4.85 0.02 -4.14
C LEU A 52 -3.98 0.23 -5.37
N ASN A 53 -2.86 0.93 -5.20
CA ASN A 53 -2.00 1.28 -6.31
C ASN A 53 -0.55 1.58 -5.90
N PHE A 54 0.32 1.55 -6.90
CA PHE A 54 1.70 2.03 -6.80
C PHE A 54 1.90 3.13 -7.85
N VAL A 55 2.31 4.31 -7.41
CA VAL A 55 2.58 5.46 -8.29
C VAL A 55 4.08 5.63 -8.37
N ARG A 56 4.63 5.57 -9.58
CA ARG A 56 6.08 5.67 -9.78
C ARG A 56 6.62 6.97 -9.18
N ALA A 57 7.52 6.85 -8.22
CA ALA A 57 8.20 8.00 -7.61
C ALA A 57 9.41 8.39 -8.46
N SER A 58 9.77 9.67 -8.44
CA SER A 58 11.08 10.08 -8.95
C SER A 58 12.18 9.55 -8.02
N VAL A 59 13.37 9.29 -8.58
CA VAL A 59 14.51 8.75 -7.80
C VAL A 59 14.93 9.70 -6.68
N HIS A 60 14.67 11.00 -6.86
CA HIS A 60 15.02 12.09 -5.94
C HIS A 60 13.85 12.53 -5.05
N GLU A 61 12.70 11.88 -5.16
CA GLU A 61 11.51 12.19 -4.38
C GLU A 61 11.40 11.26 -3.18
N GLU A 62 10.90 11.79 -2.06
CA GLU A 62 10.58 10.99 -0.88
C GLU A 62 9.38 10.10 -1.19
N LYS A 63 9.50 8.81 -0.86
CA LYS A 63 8.44 7.84 -1.12
C LYS A 63 7.41 8.00 -0.02
N VAL A 64 6.19 8.31 -0.43
CA VAL A 64 5.08 8.61 0.47
C VAL A 64 4.04 7.51 0.36
N VAL A 65 3.43 7.16 1.49
CA VAL A 65 2.22 6.34 1.54
C VAL A 65 1.02 7.27 1.55
N PHE A 66 0.32 7.33 0.42
CA PHE A 66 -0.95 8.01 0.28
C PHE A 66 -2.05 7.14 0.89
N THR A 67 -2.81 7.69 1.84
CA THR A 67 -3.95 6.99 2.41
C THR A 67 -5.25 7.60 1.91
N ILE A 68 -6.18 6.76 1.48
CA ILE A 68 -7.57 7.16 1.23
C ILE A 68 -8.45 6.64 2.35
N ASP A 69 -9.48 7.39 2.71
CA ASP A 69 -10.33 7.02 3.84
C ASP A 69 -11.10 5.72 3.59
N LYS A 70 -11.64 5.57 2.39
CA LYS A 70 -12.46 4.42 2.00
C LYS A 70 -12.14 4.04 0.56
N CYS A 71 -12.35 2.76 0.23
CA CYS A 71 -12.13 2.24 -1.11
C CYS A 71 -13.29 1.35 -1.54
N SER A 72 -13.40 1.11 -2.84
CA SER A 72 -14.40 0.21 -3.43
C SER A 72 -14.30 -1.24 -2.95
N HIS A 73 -13.16 -1.62 -2.35
CA HIS A 73 -12.91 -2.96 -1.81
C HIS A 73 -13.32 -3.15 -0.35
N CYS A 74 -13.76 -2.10 0.35
CA CYS A 74 -14.29 -2.20 1.70
C CYS A 74 -15.78 -1.79 1.75
N TYR A 75 -16.06 -0.55 2.13
CA TYR A 75 -17.39 0.04 2.20
C TYR A 75 -17.44 1.42 1.53
N GLY A 76 -16.36 1.82 0.84
CA GLY A 76 -16.32 3.04 0.05
C GLY A 76 -16.87 2.86 -1.35
N THR A 77 -17.05 3.96 -2.05
CA THR A 77 -17.34 3.98 -3.50
C THR A 77 -16.07 4.25 -4.29
N ILE A 78 -16.17 4.14 -5.62
CA ILE A 78 -15.07 4.59 -6.49
C ILE A 78 -14.85 6.09 -6.41
N GLU A 79 -15.83 6.88 -5.96
CA GLU A 79 -15.69 8.34 -5.79
C GLU A 79 -14.80 8.66 -4.59
N ASP A 80 -14.89 7.87 -3.51
CA ASP A 80 -13.99 7.98 -2.35
C ASP A 80 -12.51 7.68 -2.72
N GLU A 81 -12.26 6.94 -3.81
CA GLU A 81 -10.90 6.68 -4.31
C GLU A 81 -10.26 7.89 -5.01
N TRP A 82 -11.04 8.92 -5.34
CA TRP A 82 -10.56 10.13 -6.02
C TRP A 82 -10.09 11.20 -5.02
N GLU A 83 -10.55 11.13 -3.76
CA GLU A 83 -10.09 12.00 -2.67
C GLU A 83 -8.81 11.42 -2.04
N ILE A 84 -7.69 11.55 -2.76
CA ILE A 84 -6.39 11.18 -2.23
C ILE A 84 -5.84 12.36 -1.44
N GLU A 85 -5.97 12.32 -0.11
CA GLU A 85 -5.26 13.25 0.75
C GLU A 85 -3.79 12.83 0.88
N PRO A 86 -2.83 13.67 0.46
CA PRO A 86 -1.43 13.42 0.75
C PRO A 86 -1.19 13.58 2.25
N ILE A 87 -0.88 12.49 2.95
CA ILE A 87 -0.22 12.60 4.25
C ILE A 87 1.20 13.11 3.99
N TYR A 88 1.37 14.43 4.04
CA TYR A 88 2.70 15.01 4.19
C TYR A 88 3.21 14.59 5.57
N HIS A 89 4.17 13.65 5.62
CA HIS A 89 4.97 13.47 6.82
C HIS A 89 5.72 14.79 7.08
N SER A 90 5.22 15.56 8.03
CA SER A 90 5.77 16.85 8.43
C SER A 90 7.03 16.68 9.26
N ASP A 91 8.13 16.19 8.66
CA ASP A 91 9.39 15.97 9.40
C ASP A 91 10.64 16.49 8.68
N SER A 92 10.53 17.60 7.96
CA SER A 92 11.73 18.26 7.42
C SER A 92 11.58 19.78 7.32
N TYR A 93 11.47 20.42 8.49
CA TYR A 93 11.97 21.78 8.71
C TYR A 93 12.67 21.83 10.07
N ILE A 94 13.98 21.56 10.10
CA ILE A 94 14.90 22.09 11.12
C ILE A 94 16.23 22.43 10.43
#